data_AF-A0A534NQU5-F1
#
_entry.id   AF-A0A534NQU5-F1
#
_cell.length_a   1.000
_cell.length_b   1.000
_cell.length_c   1.000
_cell.angle_alpha   90.00
_cell.angle_beta   90.00
_cell.angle_gamma   90.00
#
_symmetry.space_group_name_H-M   'P 1'
#
loop_
_entity.id
_entity.type
_entity.pdbx_description
1 polymer ?
#
loop_
_entity_poly.entity_id
_entity_poly.type
_entity_poly.pdbx_seq_one_letter_code
_entity_poly.pdbx_strand_id
1 'polypeptide(L)' 'MAKKSLESLVIASKAKGVLKKAGCNTAGDAFAALNEYMYWLLEQAAKRAKANGRKTVRAHDFMS' A
#
# COMPACT_ATOMS: atom_id res chain seq x y z
N MET A 1 22.69 6.24 4.32
CA MET A 1 21.83 7.27 3.71
C MET A 1 20.44 7.14 4.30
N ALA A 2 19.90 8.17 4.95
CA ALA A 2 18.56 8.10 5.54
C ALA A 2 17.53 7.88 4.41
N LYS A 3 16.82 6.74 4.44
CA LYS A 3 15.73 6.45 3.51
C LYS A 3 14.68 7.55 3.71
N LYS A 4 14.48 8.40 2.71
CA LYS A 4 13.44 9.45 2.75
C LYS A 4 12.11 8.72 2.98
N SER A 5 11.47 8.97 4.12
CA SER A 5 10.20 8.32 4.47
C SER A 5 9.16 8.72 3.43
N LEU A 6 8.59 7.74 2.74
CA LEU A 6 7.47 7.95 1.84
C LEU A 6 6.28 8.51 2.64
N GLU A 7 5.50 9.39 2.02
CA GLU A 7 4.28 9.92 2.64
C GLU A 7 3.32 8.77 2.95
N SER A 8 2.64 8.83 4.10
CA SER A 8 1.76 7.73 4.49
C SER A 8 0.45 7.77 3.70
N LEU A 9 0.19 6.73 2.90
CA LEU A 9 -1.09 6.46 2.26
C LEU A 9 -2.08 5.78 3.23
N VAL A 10 -1.61 5.37 4.41
CA VAL A 10 -2.38 4.63 5.42
C VAL A 10 -2.86 5.57 6.51
N ILE A 11 -4.17 5.54 6.79
CA ILE A 11 -4.75 6.15 8.00
C ILE A 11 -4.53 5.19 9.16
N ALA A 12 -3.45 5.37 9.92
CA ALA A 12 -3.00 4.46 10.96
C ALA A 12 -4.09 4.13 12.01
N SER A 13 -4.92 5.10 12.40
CA SER A 13 -6.01 4.88 13.36
C SER A 13 -7.07 3.89 12.84
N LYS A 14 -7.43 3.97 11.56
CA LYS A 14 -8.39 3.05 10.92
C LYS A 14 -7.78 1.66 10.75
N ALA A 15 -6.56 1.58 10.24
CA ALA A 15 -5.85 0.32 10.06
C ALA A 15 -5.64 -0.42 11.40
N LYS A 16 -5.24 0.31 12.45
CA LYS A 16 -5.12 -0.23 13.82
C LYS A 16 -6.46 -0.72 14.35
N GLY A 17 -7.55 -0.04 14.03
CA GLY A 17 -8.91 -0.47 14.39
C GLY A 17 -9.27 -1.85 13.81
N VAL A 18 -8.85 -2.16 12.58
CA VAL A 18 -9.05 -3.48 11.96
C VAL A 18 -8.26 -4.56 12.69
N LEU A 19 -6.97 -4.31 12.96
CA LEU A 19 -6.11 -5.28 13.66
C LEU A 19 -6.56 -5.53 15.10
N LYS A 20 -7.03 -4.49 15.80
CA LYS A 20 -7.59 -4.63 17.16
C LYS A 20 -8.85 -5.49 17.18
N LYS A 21 -9.75 -5.35 16.19
CA LYS A 21 -10.95 -6.20 16.06
C LYS A 21 -10.60 -7.68 15.81
N ALA A 22 -9.43 -7.93 15.21
CA ALA A 22 -8.88 -9.27 15.04
C ALA A 22 -8.14 -9.80 16.29
N GLY A 23 -8.12 -9.05 17.40
CA GLY A 23 -7.43 -9.44 18.63
C GLY A 23 -5.91 -9.27 18.58
N CYS A 24 -5.37 -8.57 17.57
CA CYS A 24 -3.93 -8.40 17.39
C CYS A 24 -3.43 -7.07 17.97
N ASN A 25 -2.27 -7.12 18.61
CA ASN A 25 -1.46 -5.93 18.85
C ASN A 25 -0.73 -5.50 17.57
N THR A 26 -0.34 -4.23 17.48
CA THR A 26 0.34 -3.68 16.30
C THR A 26 1.68 -3.08 16.71
N ALA A 27 2.77 -3.55 16.11
CA ALA A 27 4.10 -2.98 16.31
C ALA A 27 4.22 -1.59 15.68
N GLY A 28 5.16 -0.78 16.18
CA GLY A 28 5.31 0.63 15.77
C GLY A 28 5.74 0.82 14.30
N ASP A 29 6.38 -0.18 13.72
CA ASP A 29 6.89 -0.22 12.34
C ASP A 29 5.91 -0.82 11.32
N ALA A 30 4.85 -1.50 11.78
CA ALA A 30 3.91 -2.23 10.93
C ALA A 30 3.28 -1.35 9.83
N PHE A 31 2.92 -0.11 10.15
CA PHE A 31 2.30 0.80 9.17
C PHE A 31 3.30 1.43 8.20
N ALA A 32 4.58 1.52 8.57
CA ALA A 32 5.62 1.92 7.62
C ALA A 32 5.80 0.82 6.55
N ALA A 33 5.86 -0.44 6.97
CA ALA A 33 5.94 -1.58 6.05
C ALA A 33 4.69 -1.69 5.16
N LEU A 34 3.49 -1.51 5.72
CA LEU A 34 2.25 -1.48 4.94
C LEU A 34 2.26 -0.34 3.91
N ASN A 35 2.76 0.84 4.28
CA ASN A 35 2.85 1.97 3.35
C ASN A 35 3.77 1.65 2.17
N GLU A 36 4.95 1.08 2.43
CA GLU A 36 5.86 0.63 1.37
C GLU A 36 5.20 -0.38 0.42
N TYR A 37 4.42 -1.31 0.97
CA TYR A 37 3.68 -2.28 0.16
C TYR A 37 2.59 -1.62 -0.72
N MET A 38 1.89 -0.59 -0.20
CA MET A 38 0.92 0.16 -0.99
C MET A 38 1.57 0.89 -2.18
N TYR A 39 2.73 1.52 -1.99
CA TYR A 39 3.48 2.13 -3.09
C TYR A 39 3.92 1.09 -4.13
N TRP A 40 4.44 -0.06 -3.66
CA TRP A 40 4.82 -1.14 -4.56
C TRP A 40 3.63 -1.63 -5.40
N LEU A 41 2.45 -1.82 -4.80
CA LEU A 41 1.24 -2.20 -5.53
C LEU A 41 0.82 -1.16 -6.58
N LEU A 42 0.86 0.13 -6.23
CA LEU A 42 0.56 1.21 -7.18
C LEU A 42 1.53 1.21 -8.37
N GLU A 43 2.82 0.97 -8.12
CA GLU A 43 3.81 0.84 -9.19
C GLU A 43 3.54 -0.37 -10.08
N GLN A 44 3.20 -1.53 -9.51
CA GLN A 44 2.87 -2.72 -10.31
C GLN A 44 1.64 -2.50 -11.18
N ALA A 45 0.59 -1.90 -10.62
CA ALA A 45 -0.63 -1.62 -11.36
C ALA A 45 -0.38 -0.61 -12.50
N ALA A 46 0.43 0.41 -12.25
CA ALA A 46 0.85 1.35 -13.29
C ALA A 46 1.70 0.67 -14.39
N LYS A 47 2.62 -0.24 -14.02
CA LYS A 47 3.40 -1.03 -14.99
C LYS A 47 2.50 -1.90 -15.85
N ARG A 48 1.53 -2.60 -15.26
CA ARG A 48 0.58 -3.43 -16.01
C ARG A 48 -0.33 -2.62 -16.93
N ALA A 49 -0.82 -1.46 -16.48
CA ALA A 49 -1.58 -0.56 -17.34
C ALA A 49 -0.76 -0.12 -18.56
N LYS A 50 0.49 0.32 -18.34
CA LYS A 50 1.41 0.73 -19.41
C LYS A 50 1.75 -0.42 -20.37
N ALA A 51 2.01 -1.62 -19.84
CA ALA A 51 2.29 -2.81 -20.65
C ALA A 51 1.14 -3.18 -21.59
N ASN A 52 -0.09 -2.81 -21.22
CA ASN A 52 -1.29 -2.99 -22.04
C ASN A 52 -1.66 -1.75 -22.87
N GLY A 53 -0.73 -0.81 -23.06
CA GLY A 53 -0.96 0.42 -23.84
C GLY A 53 -1.93 1.42 -23.21
N ARG A 54 -2.25 1.28 -21.92
CA ARG A 54 -3.21 2.14 -21.21
C ARG A 54 -2.50 3.15 -20.32
N LYS A 55 -3.08 4.35 -20.21
CA LYS A 55 -2.71 5.36 -19.20
C LYS A 55 -3.58 5.30 -17.94
N THR A 56 -4.75 4.67 -18.05
CA THR A 56 -5.71 4.50 -16.95
C THR A 56 -5.47 3.16 -16.26
N VAL A 57 -5.10 3.22 -14.98
CA VAL A 57 -5.09 2.07 -14.07
C VAL A 57 -6.54 1.68 -13.76
N ARG A 58 -6.83 0.38 -13.84
CA ARG A 58 -8.15 -0.23 -13.62
C ARG A 58 -8.07 -1.28 -12.52
N ALA A 59 -9.23 -1.73 -12.03
CA ALA A 59 -9.30 -2.72 -10.95
C ALA A 59 -8.50 -3.99 -11.25
N HIS A 60 -8.56 -4.48 -12.49
CA HIS A 60 -7.80 -5.66 -12.93
C HIS A 60 -6.29 -5.45 -12.90
N ASP A 61 -5.79 -4.21 -12.86
CA ASP A 61 -4.35 -3.99 -12.73
C ASP A 61 -3.81 -4.37 -11.34
N PHE A 62 -4.70 -4.45 -10.33
CA PHE A 62 -4.35 -4.85 -8.96
C PHE A 62 -4.69 -6.31 -8.63
N MET A 63 -5.78 -6.87 -9.19
CA MET A 63 -6.34 -8.15 -8.75
C MET A 63 -6.74 -9.09 -9.90
N SER A 64 -5.97 -9.12 -11.00
CA SER A 64 -6.18 -10.13 -12.05
C SER A 64 -4.90 -10.84 -12.47
#